data_AF-A0A1A8KFD2-F1
#
_entry.id   AF-A0A1A8KFD2-F1
#
_cell.length_a   1.000
_cell.length_b   1.000
_cell.length_c   1.000
_cell.angle_alpha   90.00
_cell.angle_beta   90.00
_cell.angle_gamma   90.00
#
_symmetry.space_group_name_H-M   'P 1'
#
loop_
_entity.id
_entity.type
_entity.pdbx_description
1 polymer ?
#
loop_
_entity_poly.entity_id
_entity_poly.type
_entity_poly.pdbx_seq_one_letter_code
_entity_poly.pdbx_strand_id
1 'polypeptide(L)'
;REEETPEDVFYFVDFQRHNAEIAAFHLDRILDFRRVPPVAGRLVNVTGDVLQATHNEDLRAVFFTSPANNTCFFAKCLYVCKTEYAVCGSPDLLEGSLSAYLPGLSIAPR
;
A
#
# COMPACT_ATOMS: atom_id res chain seq x y z
N ARG A 1 8.30 0.86 -11.82
CA ARG A 1 7.38 1.74 -12.58
C ARG A 1 7.26 1.28 -14.04
N GLU A 2 8.35 0.82 -14.66
CA GLU A 2 8.36 0.27 -16.03
C GLU A 2 8.01 -1.23 -16.09
N GLU A 3 7.65 -1.82 -14.95
CA GLU A 3 7.29 -3.23 -14.86
C GLU A 3 5.82 -3.46 -15.21
N GLU A 4 5.58 -4.36 -16.13
CA GLU A 4 4.25 -4.85 -16.49
C GLU A 4 3.94 -6.16 -15.76
N THR A 5 2.66 -6.47 -15.64
CA THR A 5 2.22 -7.76 -15.11
C THR A 5 2.51 -8.83 -16.17
N PRO A 6 3.25 -9.91 -15.85
CA PRO A 6 3.59 -10.95 -16.83
C PRO A 6 2.33 -11.61 -17.43
N GLU A 7 2.41 -12.07 -18.68
CA GLU A 7 1.28 -12.67 -19.40
C GLU A 7 0.70 -13.91 -18.71
N ASP A 8 1.55 -14.66 -18.01
CA ASP A 8 1.19 -15.90 -17.31
C ASP A 8 0.52 -15.67 -15.94
N VAL A 9 0.25 -14.41 -15.57
CA VAL A 9 -0.33 -14.02 -14.28
C VAL A 9 -1.84 -13.78 -14.44
N PHE A 10 -2.65 -14.55 -13.71
CA PHE A 10 -4.10 -14.34 -13.70
C PHE A 10 -4.50 -13.04 -13.01
N TYR A 11 -5.62 -12.44 -13.42
CA TYR A 11 -6.11 -11.16 -12.89
C TYR A 11 -6.33 -11.13 -11.36
N PHE A 12 -6.57 -12.28 -10.72
CA PHE A 12 -6.82 -12.36 -9.26
C PHE A 12 -5.54 -12.48 -8.42
N VAL A 13 -4.37 -12.62 -9.05
CA VAL A 13 -3.05 -12.61 -8.38
C VAL A 13 -2.24 -11.37 -8.72
N ASP A 14 -2.80 -10.44 -9.50
CA ASP A 14 -2.10 -9.23 -9.91
C ASP A 14 -1.79 -8.30 -8.71
N PHE A 15 -0.71 -7.55 -8.83
CA PHE A 15 -0.26 -6.64 -7.79
C PHE A 15 -1.16 -5.40 -7.70
N GLN A 16 -1.57 -5.07 -6.48
CA GLN A 16 -2.20 -3.80 -6.18
C GLN A 16 -1.11 -2.72 -6.02
N ARG A 17 -1.02 -1.81 -6.98
CA ARG A 17 0.01 -0.76 -7.04
C ARG A 17 -0.57 0.60 -6.67
N HIS A 18 0.19 1.40 -5.92
CA HIS A 18 -0.23 2.76 -5.52
C HIS A 18 -0.47 3.71 -6.71
N ASN A 19 0.24 3.49 -7.81
CA ASN A 19 0.05 4.27 -9.05
C ASN A 19 -1.38 4.18 -9.57
N ALA A 20 -1.99 2.98 -9.52
CA ALA A 20 -3.34 2.76 -10.03
C ALA A 20 -4.37 3.51 -9.19
N GLU A 21 -4.23 3.52 -7.86
CA GLU A 21 -5.10 4.27 -6.95
C GLU A 21 -5.07 5.77 -7.22
N ILE A 22 -3.88 6.36 -7.37
CA ILE A 22 -3.71 7.78 -7.67
C ILE A 22 -4.27 8.11 -9.06
N ALA A 23 -3.93 7.30 -10.07
CA ALA A 23 -4.38 7.50 -11.44
C ALA A 23 -5.90 7.36 -11.58
N ALA A 24 -6.51 6.38 -10.90
CA ALA A 24 -7.96 6.17 -10.91
C ALA A 24 -8.71 7.38 -10.36
N PHE A 25 -8.23 8.00 -9.26
CA PHE A 25 -8.80 9.25 -8.76
C PHE A 25 -8.76 10.37 -9.79
N HIS A 26 -7.61 10.60 -10.42
CA HIS A 26 -7.49 11.65 -11.42
C HIS A 26 -8.29 11.35 -12.69
N LEU A 27 -8.35 10.10 -13.14
CA LEU A 27 -9.13 9.68 -14.29
C LEU A 27 -10.64 9.83 -14.05
N ASP A 28 -11.16 9.35 -12.91
CA ASP A 28 -12.56 9.49 -12.50
C ASP A 28 -12.97 10.96 -12.42
N ARG A 29 -12.06 11.83 -11.95
CA ARG A 29 -12.25 13.28 -11.93
C ARG A 29 -12.29 13.89 -13.33
N ILE A 30 -11.38 13.50 -14.24
CA ILE A 30 -11.34 14.00 -15.62
C ILE A 30 -12.58 13.58 -16.41
N LEU A 31 -13.08 12.36 -16.17
CA LEU A 31 -14.30 11.84 -16.78
C LEU A 31 -15.59 12.36 -16.11
N ASP A 32 -15.47 13.25 -15.13
CA ASP A 32 -16.57 13.87 -14.39
C ASP A 32 -17.48 12.88 -13.62
N PHE A 33 -16.99 11.67 -13.35
CA PHE A 33 -17.76 10.66 -12.63
C PHE A 33 -17.91 10.98 -11.15
N ARG A 34 -16.81 11.40 -10.48
CA ARG A 34 -16.77 11.78 -9.06
C ARG A 34 -17.25 10.66 -8.12
N ARG A 35 -16.79 9.43 -8.34
CA ARG A 35 -17.24 8.21 -7.63
C ARG A 35 -16.19 7.59 -6.73
N VAL A 36 -14.93 7.99 -6.89
CA VAL A 36 -13.82 7.43 -6.11
C VAL A 36 -13.37 8.44 -5.04
N PRO A 37 -12.92 7.98 -3.86
CA PRO A 37 -12.41 8.88 -2.83
C PRO A 37 -11.15 9.61 -3.32
N PRO A 38 -10.85 10.82 -2.80
CA PRO A 38 -9.58 11.48 -3.07
C PRO A 38 -8.37 10.63 -2.66
N VAL A 39 -7.37 10.54 -3.55
CA VAL A 39 -6.12 9.79 -3.32
C VAL A 39 -4.92 10.68 -3.64
N ALA A 40 -3.88 10.62 -2.80
CA ALA A 40 -2.61 11.30 -3.03
C ALA A 40 -1.40 10.39 -2.76
N GLY A 41 -0.31 10.58 -3.50
CA GLY A 41 0.96 9.92 -3.22
C GLY A 41 1.68 10.55 -2.04
N ARG A 42 2.39 9.74 -1.23
CA ARG A 42 3.24 10.20 -0.12
C ARG A 42 4.47 9.30 0.01
N LEU A 43 5.61 9.92 0.33
CA LEU A 43 6.76 9.21 0.90
C LEU A 43 6.56 9.08 2.41
N VAL A 44 6.46 7.83 2.88
CA VAL A 44 6.22 7.49 4.28
C VAL A 44 7.53 7.02 4.89
N ASN A 45 7.88 7.55 6.07
CA ASN A 45 8.98 7.01 6.86
C ASN A 45 8.46 5.77 7.59
N VAL A 46 8.74 4.56 7.09
CA VAL A 46 8.16 3.33 7.64
C VAL A 46 8.63 3.04 9.07
N THR A 47 9.79 3.57 9.46
CA THR A 47 10.31 3.43 10.81
C THR A 47 9.57 4.35 11.78
N GLY A 48 9.50 5.64 11.48
CA GLY A 48 8.86 6.64 12.35
C GLY A 48 7.33 6.64 12.28
N ASP A 49 6.78 6.68 11.06
CA ASP A 49 5.34 6.85 10.82
C ASP A 49 4.55 5.54 10.99
N VAL A 50 5.21 4.38 10.94
CA VAL A 50 4.53 3.05 11.02
C VAL A 50 5.03 2.22 12.19
N LEU A 51 6.30 1.76 12.19
CA LEU A 51 6.83 0.83 13.19
C LEU A 51 6.79 1.40 14.62
N GLN A 52 7.20 2.65 14.79
CA GLN A 52 7.21 3.30 16.11
C GLN A 52 5.82 3.78 16.55
N ALA A 53 4.93 4.08 15.60
CA ALA A 53 3.59 4.60 15.86
C ALA A 53 2.53 3.50 16.12
N THR A 54 2.76 2.27 15.65
CA THR A 54 1.78 1.19 15.80
C THR A 54 1.73 0.61 17.21
N HIS A 55 0.52 0.35 17.70
CA HIS A 55 0.25 -0.43 18.91
C HIS A 55 -0.10 -1.90 18.61
N ASN A 56 -0.15 -2.27 17.32
CA ASN A 56 -0.50 -3.62 16.90
C ASN A 56 0.77 -4.50 16.86
N GLU A 57 0.84 -5.47 17.77
CA GLU A 57 1.99 -6.38 17.90
C GLU A 57 2.16 -7.31 16.69
N ASP A 58 1.08 -7.70 16.01
CA ASP A 58 1.18 -8.48 14.77
C ASP A 58 1.87 -7.70 13.65
N LEU A 59 1.57 -6.40 13.54
CA LEU A 59 2.24 -5.52 12.59
C LEU A 59 3.70 -5.28 12.99
N ARG A 60 4.01 -5.15 14.28
CA ARG A 60 5.40 -4.97 14.73
C ARG A 60 6.25 -6.21 14.47
N ALA A 61 5.69 -7.40 14.67
CA ALA A 61 6.41 -8.67 14.55
C ALA A 61 6.87 -9.00 13.13
N VAL A 62 6.34 -8.33 12.11
CA VAL A 62 6.68 -8.56 10.69
C VAL A 62 7.71 -7.57 10.15
N PHE A 63 8.17 -6.61 10.95
CA PHE A 63 9.29 -5.74 10.58
C PHE A 63 10.63 -6.45 10.75
N PHE A 64 11.55 -6.23 9.81
CA PHE A 64 12.91 -6.75 9.86
C PHE A 64 13.87 -5.88 9.05
N THR A 65 15.17 -6.00 9.32
CA THR A 65 16.22 -5.35 8.53
C THR A 65 16.69 -6.30 7.43
N SER A 66 16.69 -5.83 6.18
CA SER A 66 17.21 -6.62 5.06
C SER A 66 18.74 -6.73 5.06
N PRO A 67 19.34 -7.68 4.31
CA PRO A 67 20.79 -7.75 4.14
C PRO A 67 21.42 -6.48 3.54
N ALA A 68 20.63 -5.66 2.85
CA ALA A 68 21.04 -4.36 2.32
C ALA A 68 20.88 -3.20 3.32
N ASN A 69 20.60 -3.51 4.60
CA ASN A 69 20.39 -2.56 5.68
C ASN A 69 19.19 -1.60 5.45
N ASN A 70 18.13 -2.08 4.80
CA ASN A 70 16.86 -1.37 4.66
C ASN A 70 15.84 -1.87 5.67
N THR A 71 14.96 -0.99 6.14
CA THR A 71 13.82 -1.36 6.97
C THR A 71 12.71 -1.92 6.10
N CYS A 72 12.30 -3.16 6.35
CA CYS A 72 11.30 -3.89 5.57
C CYS A 72 10.19 -4.43 6.47
N PHE A 73 9.02 -4.65 5.87
CA PHE A 73 7.93 -5.38 6.51
C PHE A 73 7.08 -6.07 5.45
N PHE A 74 6.31 -7.07 5.85
CA PHE A 74 5.36 -7.77 4.99
C PHE A 74 4.02 -7.93 5.71
N ALA A 75 2.94 -8.14 4.97
CA ALA A 75 1.63 -8.34 5.58
C ALA A 75 1.45 -9.79 6.04
N LYS A 76 0.69 -10.03 7.12
CA LYS A 76 0.06 -11.33 7.38
C LYS A 76 -1.30 -11.35 6.68
N CYS A 77 -1.45 -12.18 5.66
CA CYS A 77 -2.62 -12.23 4.78
C CYS A 77 -2.74 -13.63 4.12
N LEU A 78 -3.56 -13.78 3.07
CA LEU A 78 -3.71 -15.05 2.35
C LEU A 78 -2.82 -15.21 1.11
N TYR A 79 -2.51 -14.15 0.35
CA TYR A 79 -1.94 -14.30 -1.01
C TYR A 79 -0.53 -13.70 -1.22
N VAL A 80 -0.02 -12.86 -0.31
CA VAL A 80 1.24 -12.10 -0.46
C VAL A 80 1.94 -11.84 0.89
N CYS A 81 2.20 -12.91 1.65
CA CYS A 81 2.34 -12.80 3.12
C CYS A 81 3.56 -13.54 3.67
N LYS A 82 4.56 -13.63 2.81
CA LYS A 82 5.85 -14.22 3.07
C LYS A 82 6.90 -13.13 2.93
N THR A 83 8.07 -13.36 3.51
CA THR A 83 9.22 -12.46 3.41
C THR A 83 9.65 -12.17 1.97
N GLU A 84 9.34 -13.07 1.01
CA GLU A 84 9.59 -12.88 -0.42
C GLU A 84 8.81 -11.72 -1.05
N TYR A 85 7.71 -11.29 -0.41
CA TYR A 85 6.91 -10.15 -0.85
C TYR A 85 7.02 -8.94 0.08
N ALA A 86 8.06 -8.88 0.90
CA ALA A 86 8.28 -7.74 1.78
C ALA A 86 8.51 -6.45 0.97
N VAL A 87 7.93 -5.37 1.47
CA VAL A 87 8.21 -4.02 0.98
C VAL A 87 9.25 -3.37 1.87
N CYS A 88 10.20 -2.68 1.26
CA CYS A 88 11.36 -2.10 1.95
C CYS A 88 11.48 -0.62 1.64
N GLY A 89 11.83 0.17 2.64
CA GLY A 89 12.28 1.54 2.42
C GLY A 89 13.67 1.59 1.77
N SER A 90 14.13 2.81 1.46
CA SER A 90 15.51 3.06 1.04
C SER A 90 16.13 4.27 1.77
N PRO A 91 16.69 4.09 2.98
CA PRO A 91 16.58 2.89 3.83
C PRO A 91 15.22 2.80 4.58
N ASP A 92 14.58 3.94 4.86
CA ASP A 92 13.34 4.01 5.65
C ASP A 92 12.17 4.68 4.92
N LEU A 93 12.42 5.34 3.79
CA LEU A 93 11.36 5.99 3.00
C LEU A 93 10.76 5.02 2.00
N LEU A 94 9.44 4.90 2.00
CA LEU A 94 8.66 4.10 1.08
C LEU A 94 7.57 4.95 0.41
N GLU A 95 7.47 4.87 -0.90
CA GLU A 95 6.41 5.53 -1.66
C GLU A 95 5.10 4.73 -1.58
N GLY A 96 3.98 5.41 -1.35
CA GLY A 96 2.65 4.79 -1.38
C GLY A 96 1.54 5.79 -1.66
N SER A 97 0.31 5.29 -1.79
CA SER A 97 -0.90 6.08 -1.95
C SER A 97 -1.68 6.16 -0.64
N LEU A 98 -2.17 7.34 -0.30
CA LEU A 98 -3.08 7.58 0.80
C LEU A 98 -4.46 7.93 0.24
N SER A 99 -5.41 7.01 0.43
CA SER A 99 -6.81 7.19 0.03
C SER A 99 -7.62 7.73 1.20
N ALA A 100 -8.40 8.79 0.95
CA ALA A 100 -9.26 9.37 1.97
C ALA A 100 -10.32 8.35 2.42
N TYR A 101 -10.49 8.24 3.74
CA TYR A 101 -11.44 7.28 4.30
C TYR A 101 -12.87 7.76 4.10
N LEU A 102 -13.75 6.84 3.70
CA LEU A 102 -15.19 7.09 3.64
C LEU A 102 -15.79 7.11 5.07
N PRO A 103 -16.97 7.73 5.26
CA PRO A 103 -17.66 7.66 6.54
C PRO A 103 -17.84 6.22 7.04
N GLY A 104 -17.72 6.04 8.35
CA GLY A 104 -17.90 4.76 9.01
C GLY A 104 -19.29 4.17 8.77
N LEU A 105 -19.36 2.83 8.68
CA LEU A 105 -20.60 2.11 8.36
C LEU A 105 -21.72 2.31 9.39
N SER A 106 -21.38 2.69 10.63
CA SER A 106 -22.35 3.06 11.66
C SER A 106 -23.13 4.34 11.34
N ILE A 107 -22.54 5.24 10.55
CA ILE A 107 -23.12 6.54 10.16
C ILE A 107 -23.69 6.45 8.73
N ALA A 108 -23.02 5.71 7.85
CA ALA A 108 -23.42 5.53 6.45
C ALA A 108 -23.32 4.05 6.03
N PRO A 109 -24.37 3.25 6.25
CA PRO A 109 -24.42 1.85 5.83
C PRO A 109 -24.44 1.74 4.29
N ARG A 110 -23.95 0.62 3.77
CA ARG A 110 -23.75 0.36 2.32
C ARG A 110 -24.27 -1.02 1.98
#